data_AF-A0A0V8E3K7-F1
#
_entry.id   AF-A0A0V8E3K7-F1
#
_cell.length_a   1.000
_cell.length_b   1.000
_cell.length_c   1.000
_cell.angle_alpha   90.00
_cell.angle_beta   90.00
_cell.angle_gamma   90.00
#
_symmetry.space_group_name_H-M   'P 1'
#
loop_
_entity.id
_entity.type
_entity.pdbx_description
1 polymer ?
#
loop_
_entity_poly.entity_id
_entity_poly.type
_entity_poly.pdbx_seq_one_letter_code
_entity_poly.pdbx_strand_id
1 'polypeptide(L)'
;MKNKKWWYYALWIFAILLFLPFVCVYGVYRSIINFKKTKNLLWLFAIVPLLFFGSAGVAGYVGAFTGDGNTRIEQTTSSSSSKDKASKEAQTAKKAEATKKSKAAKKAEAAKKAEAAKKVEAAKKAEAAKKAEAAKQAEAARQAEAAKQAEAAKQAEAAKQAEAARQAEAARQAEAARQAEAARQAEADRQAQAAAQSEQNLTNASGYTRDARGRWHRPNGQYASKNEIAAAGLTW
;
A
#
# COMPACT_ATOMS: atom_id res chain seq x y z
N MET A 1 10.78 0.25 52.26
CA MET A 1 11.25 0.88 51.01
C MET A 1 11.42 -0.17 49.89
N LYS A 2 10.32 -0.68 49.34
CA LYS A 2 10.31 -1.50 48.11
C LYS A 2 9.02 -1.09 47.38
N ASN A 3 9.04 -1.00 46.05
CA ASN A 3 7.92 -0.71 45.13
C ASN A 3 8.00 0.57 44.27
N LYS A 4 9.21 1.09 43.96
CA LYS A 4 9.35 2.09 42.87
C LYS A 4 9.53 1.47 41.47
N LYS A 5 9.62 0.14 41.34
CA LYS A 5 9.84 -0.54 40.05
C LYS A 5 8.55 -0.83 39.27
N TRP A 6 7.38 -0.82 39.92
CA TRP A 6 6.10 -1.19 39.28
C TRP A 6 5.71 -0.24 38.14
N TRP A 7 6.00 1.06 38.32
CA TRP A 7 5.73 2.07 37.30
C TRP A 7 6.60 1.86 36.04
N TYR A 8 7.83 1.36 36.21
CA TYR A 8 8.71 1.04 35.08
C TYR A 8 8.15 -0.13 34.25
N TYR A 9 7.63 -1.18 34.90
CA TYR A 9 6.99 -2.30 34.20
C TYR A 9 5.68 -1.88 33.53
N ALA A 10 4.87 -1.03 34.16
CA ALA A 10 3.65 -0.52 33.55
C ALA A 10 3.95 0.32 32.28
N LEU A 11 4.98 1.17 32.34
CA LEU A 11 5.40 1.99 31.21
C LEU A 11 6.04 1.15 30.09
N TRP A 12 6.78 0.09 30.46
CA TRP A 12 7.35 -0.86 29.50
C TRP A 12 6.29 -1.73 28.82
N ILE A 13 5.27 -2.18 29.55
CA ILE A 13 4.10 -2.89 28.98
C ILE A 13 3.33 -1.97 28.02
N PHE A 14 3.14 -0.70 28.37
CA PHE A 14 2.49 0.27 27.50
C PHE A 14 3.29 0.51 26.22
N ALA A 15 4.61 0.62 26.32
CA ALA A 15 5.49 0.72 25.16
C ALA A 15 5.40 -0.53 24.26
N ILE A 16 5.39 -1.74 24.84
CA ILE A 16 5.22 -2.98 24.07
C ILE A 16 3.85 -3.01 23.38
N LEU A 17 2.77 -2.66 24.07
CA LEU A 17 1.42 -2.57 23.49
C LEU A 17 1.34 -1.56 22.35
N LEU A 18 2.07 -0.45 22.45
CA LEU A 18 2.13 0.58 21.42
C LEU A 18 2.94 0.11 20.20
N PHE A 19 4.03 -0.63 20.42
CA PHE A 19 4.86 -1.18 19.35
C PHE A 19 4.30 -2.46 18.73
N LEU A 20 3.49 -3.24 19.45
CA LEU A 20 2.86 -4.48 18.98
C LEU A 20 2.12 -4.31 17.62
N PRO A 21 1.24 -3.30 17.41
CA PRO A 21 0.59 -3.12 16.13
C PRO A 21 1.58 -2.77 15.02
N PHE A 22 2.65 -2.02 15.31
CA PHE A 22 3.70 -1.71 14.32
C PHE A 22 4.50 -2.96 13.95
N VAL A 23 4.81 -3.84 14.91
CA VAL A 23 5.46 -5.13 14.66
C VAL A 23 4.55 -6.05 13.84
N CYS A 24 3.25 -6.08 14.12
CA CYS A 24 2.27 -6.82 13.33
C CYS A 24 2.19 -6.28 11.89
N VAL A 25 2.09 -4.96 11.70
CA VAL A 25 2.04 -4.33 10.38
C VAL A 25 3.34 -4.55 9.61
N TYR A 26 4.49 -4.44 10.28
CA TYR A 26 5.80 -4.74 9.68
C TYR A 26 5.94 -6.22 9.30
N GLY A 27 5.44 -7.13 10.13
CA GLY A 27 5.35 -8.55 9.84
C GLY A 27 4.53 -8.84 8.60
N VAL A 28 3.35 -8.21 8.45
CA VAL A 28 2.50 -8.32 7.26
C VAL A 28 3.19 -7.73 6.02
N TYR A 29 3.77 -6.52 6.15
CA TYR A 29 4.49 -5.83 5.06
C TYR A 29 5.68 -6.65 4.54
N ARG A 30 6.54 -7.13 5.45
CA ARG A 30 7.70 -7.98 5.12
C ARG A 30 7.26 -9.27 4.42
N SER A 31 6.12 -9.78 4.83
CA SER A 31 5.62 -11.04 4.34
C SER A 31 4.94 -10.93 2.96
N ILE A 32 4.28 -9.80 2.67
CA ILE A 32 3.80 -9.45 1.31
C ILE A 32 4.98 -9.33 0.32
N ILE A 33 6.10 -8.76 0.76
CA ILE A 33 7.32 -8.66 -0.06
C ILE A 33 7.89 -10.05 -0.37
N ASN A 34 7.89 -10.96 0.61
CA ASN A 34 8.37 -12.32 0.41
C ASN A 34 7.43 -13.16 -0.47
N PHE A 35 6.12 -12.93 -0.43
CA PHE A 35 5.14 -13.61 -1.29
C PHE A 35 5.39 -13.34 -2.79
N LYS A 36 5.77 -12.10 -3.13
CA LYS A 36 6.17 -11.72 -4.49
C LYS A 36 7.39 -12.47 -5.02
N LYS A 37 8.26 -12.98 -4.13
CA LYS A 37 9.48 -13.71 -4.51
C LYS A 37 9.27 -15.21 -4.67
N THR A 38 8.38 -15.84 -3.90
CA THR A 38 8.37 -17.32 -3.79
C THR A 38 7.12 -18.01 -4.33
N LYS A 39 6.02 -17.29 -4.66
CA LYS A 39 4.75 -17.87 -5.19
C LYS A 39 4.24 -19.13 -4.45
N ASN A 40 4.65 -19.33 -3.19
CA ASN A 40 4.37 -20.55 -2.44
C ASN A 40 3.16 -20.34 -1.51
N LEU A 41 2.13 -21.17 -1.72
CA LEU A 41 0.85 -21.19 -0.98
C LEU A 41 1.00 -21.46 0.53
N LEU A 42 2.17 -21.94 0.96
CA LEU A 42 2.50 -22.17 2.37
C LEU A 42 2.33 -20.90 3.24
N TRP A 43 2.40 -19.73 2.60
CA TRP A 43 2.28 -18.44 3.27
C TRP A 43 0.83 -18.08 3.68
N LEU A 44 -0.19 -18.57 2.97
CA LEU A 44 -1.60 -18.36 3.34
C LEU A 44 -1.94 -19.04 4.69
N PHE A 45 -1.26 -20.16 5.00
CA PHE A 45 -1.45 -20.87 6.26
C PHE A 45 -0.98 -20.09 7.49
N ALA A 46 -0.17 -19.03 7.34
CA ALA A 46 0.25 -18.17 8.45
C ALA A 46 -0.72 -16.99 8.71
N ILE A 47 -1.45 -16.54 7.68
CA ILE A 47 -2.35 -15.37 7.76
C ILE A 47 -3.76 -15.79 8.18
N VAL A 48 -4.23 -16.94 7.72
CA VAL A 48 -5.55 -17.47 8.05
C VAL A 48 -5.76 -17.67 9.56
N PRO A 49 -4.79 -18.21 10.34
CA PRO A 49 -4.92 -18.30 11.79
C PRO A 49 -4.92 -16.93 12.47
N LEU A 50 -4.20 -15.95 11.93
CA LEU A 50 -4.11 -14.60 12.50
C LEU A 50 -5.43 -13.83 12.34
N LEU A 51 -6.11 -13.99 11.20
CA LEU A 51 -7.45 -13.46 10.96
C LEU A 51 -8.54 -14.20 11.75
N PHE A 52 -8.37 -15.51 11.94
CA PHE A 52 -9.30 -16.33 12.72
C PHE A 52 -9.22 -16.04 14.24
N PHE A 53 -8.02 -15.85 14.78
CA PHE A 53 -7.86 -15.45 16.19
C PHE A 53 -8.23 -13.97 16.44
N GLY A 54 -8.06 -13.08 15.45
CA GLY A 54 -8.50 -11.69 15.54
C GLY A 54 -10.02 -11.51 15.56
N SER A 55 -10.78 -12.39 14.91
CA SER A 55 -12.25 -12.31 14.87
C SER A 55 -12.94 -12.94 16.09
N ALA A 56 -12.33 -13.97 16.71
CA ALA A 56 -12.85 -14.58 17.92
C ALA A 56 -12.82 -13.64 19.16
N GLY A 57 -11.94 -12.64 19.18
CA GLY A 57 -11.86 -11.65 20.25
C GLY A 57 -13.00 -10.61 20.28
N VAL A 58 -13.71 -10.42 19.17
CA VAL A 58 -14.73 -9.35 19.04
C VAL A 58 -16.12 -9.83 19.47
N ALA A 59 -16.42 -11.13 19.35
CA ALA A 59 -17.73 -11.68 19.68
C ALA A 59 -18.00 -11.78 21.21
N GLY A 60 -16.96 -11.81 22.04
CA GLY A 60 -17.10 -11.82 23.50
C GLY A 60 -17.40 -10.47 24.14
N TYR A 61 -17.15 -9.35 23.43
CA TYR A 61 -17.20 -8.01 24.01
C TYR A 61 -18.56 -7.30 23.86
N VAL A 62 -19.45 -7.80 22.99
CA VAL A 62 -20.74 -7.15 22.68
C VAL A 62 -21.91 -7.71 23.53
N GLY A 63 -21.73 -8.86 24.19
CA GLY A 63 -22.78 -9.50 25.00
C GLY A 63 -23.01 -8.91 26.40
N ALA A 64 -22.18 -7.97 26.85
CA ALA A 64 -22.19 -7.49 28.25
C ALA A 64 -22.96 -6.18 28.50
N PHE A 65 -23.66 -5.61 27.50
CA PHE A 65 -24.31 -4.30 27.62
C PHE A 65 -25.79 -4.21 27.22
N THR A 66 -26.45 -5.32 26.90
CA THR A 66 -27.90 -5.34 26.65
C THR A 66 -28.57 -6.43 27.48
N GLY A 67 -28.60 -6.19 28.79
CA GLY A 67 -29.53 -6.85 29.71
C GLY A 67 -30.83 -6.03 29.84
N ASP A 68 -31.90 -6.72 30.24
CA ASP A 68 -33.27 -6.28 30.50
C ASP A 68 -34.17 -6.17 29.25
N GLY A 69 -35.35 -6.78 29.19
CA GLY A 69 -36.12 -7.50 30.20
C GLY A 69 -37.61 -7.40 29.88
N ASN A 70 -38.33 -8.51 30.10
CA ASN A 70 -39.75 -8.57 30.45
C ASN A 70 -40.82 -8.57 29.33
N THR A 71 -41.11 -9.77 28.81
CA THR A 71 -42.45 -10.18 28.38
C THR A 71 -43.27 -10.60 29.60
N ARG A 72 -44.34 -9.85 29.92
CA ARG A 72 -45.36 -10.31 30.87
C ARG A 72 -46.75 -10.19 30.24
N ILE A 73 -47.26 -11.34 29.80
CA ILE A 73 -48.66 -11.58 29.47
C ILE A 73 -49.40 -11.68 30.81
N GLU A 74 -50.35 -10.80 31.07
CA GLU A 74 -51.33 -10.99 32.15
C GLU A 74 -52.60 -11.61 31.57
N GLN A 75 -52.86 -12.83 32.02
CA GLN A 75 -54.13 -13.51 31.97
C GLN A 75 -54.52 -13.76 33.43
N THR A 76 -55.64 -13.18 33.89
CA THR A 76 -56.27 -13.46 35.18
C THR A 76 -57.78 -13.66 34.92
N THR A 77 -58.31 -14.90 34.96
CA THR A 77 -58.88 -15.62 36.12
C THR A 77 -59.99 -14.84 36.84
N SER A 78 -61.28 -15.12 36.57
CA SER A 78 -62.15 -16.16 37.16
C SER A 78 -62.73 -15.87 38.55
N SER A 79 -64.07 -15.99 38.65
CA SER A 79 -64.85 -16.67 39.72
C SER A 79 -65.70 -15.86 40.73
N SER A 80 -66.72 -16.58 41.24
CA SER A 80 -67.74 -16.32 42.30
C SER A 80 -69.02 -15.59 41.86
N SER A 81 -70.19 -16.27 41.71
CA SER A 81 -71.18 -16.75 42.71
C SER A 81 -71.90 -15.58 43.42
N SER A 82 -73.23 -15.46 43.59
CA SER A 82 -74.38 -16.37 43.58
C SER A 82 -75.68 -15.53 43.45
N LYS A 83 -76.80 -16.18 43.10
CA LYS A 83 -78.21 -15.90 43.49
C LYS A 83 -78.70 -14.44 43.57
N ASP A 84 -79.67 -14.07 42.73
CA ASP A 84 -81.09 -14.21 43.11
C ASP A 84 -82.05 -13.80 41.99
N LYS A 85 -83.27 -14.30 42.15
CA LYS A 85 -84.36 -14.39 41.19
C LYS A 85 -84.95 -13.03 40.73
N ALA A 86 -85.44 -13.09 39.50
CA ALA A 86 -86.70 -12.50 39.03
C ALA A 86 -86.87 -10.98 39.13
N SER A 87 -86.64 -10.30 38.01
CA SER A 87 -87.63 -9.35 37.50
C SER A 87 -87.54 -9.26 35.98
N LYS A 88 -88.68 -9.51 35.36
CA LYS A 88 -88.97 -9.56 33.93
C LYS A 88 -89.15 -8.13 33.40
N GLU A 89 -88.77 -7.95 32.14
CA GLU A 89 -89.46 -7.05 31.20
C GLU A 89 -89.38 -5.53 31.48
N ALA A 90 -88.21 -4.91 31.25
CA ALA A 90 -88.12 -3.46 30.93
C ALA A 90 -86.78 -2.98 30.31
N GLN A 91 -86.01 -3.80 29.56
CA GLN A 91 -84.68 -3.38 29.07
C GLN A 91 -84.30 -3.83 27.65
N THR A 92 -85.26 -3.97 26.74
CA THR A 92 -84.96 -4.33 25.34
C THR A 92 -84.85 -3.14 24.37
N ALA A 93 -85.06 -1.89 24.81
CA ALA A 93 -84.96 -0.73 23.92
C ALA A 93 -83.65 0.10 24.04
N LYS A 94 -82.96 0.12 25.19
CA LYS A 94 -81.75 0.96 25.39
C LYS A 94 -80.41 0.26 25.09
N LYS A 95 -80.39 -1.06 24.88
CA LYS A 95 -79.15 -1.83 24.60
C LYS A 95 -78.76 -1.85 23.10
N ALA A 96 -79.68 -1.48 22.20
CA ALA A 96 -79.44 -1.41 20.76
C ALA A 96 -78.75 -0.11 20.31
N GLU A 97 -78.90 0.99 21.05
CA GLU A 97 -78.30 2.29 20.69
C GLU A 97 -76.85 2.42 21.19
N ALA A 98 -76.54 1.90 22.38
CA ALA A 98 -75.18 1.87 22.93
C ALA A 98 -74.24 0.97 22.12
N THR A 99 -74.76 -0.12 21.53
CA THR A 99 -73.98 -1.03 20.68
C THR A 99 -73.70 -0.46 19.28
N LYS A 100 -74.57 0.39 18.73
CA LYS A 100 -74.30 1.12 17.48
C LYS A 100 -73.27 2.25 17.64
N LYS A 101 -73.34 3.04 18.72
CA LYS A 101 -72.31 4.07 19.02
C LYS A 101 -70.93 3.45 19.32
N SER A 102 -70.87 2.32 20.02
CA SER A 102 -69.61 1.60 20.28
C SER A 102 -68.98 0.99 19.02
N LYS A 103 -69.78 0.44 18.09
CA LYS A 103 -69.28 -0.06 16.80
C LYS A 103 -68.81 1.06 15.87
N ALA A 104 -69.46 2.21 15.88
CA ALA A 104 -69.04 3.38 15.10
C ALA A 104 -67.71 3.96 15.63
N ALA A 105 -67.53 4.06 16.96
CA ALA A 105 -66.29 4.50 17.57
C ALA A 105 -65.11 3.55 17.27
N LYS A 106 -65.31 2.22 17.33
CA LYS A 106 -64.27 1.24 16.97
C LYS A 106 -63.91 1.27 15.48
N LYS A 107 -64.86 1.54 14.57
CA LYS A 107 -64.57 1.73 13.14
C LYS A 107 -63.76 3.00 12.86
N ALA A 108 -64.05 4.09 13.56
CA ALA A 108 -63.29 5.34 13.44
C ALA A 108 -61.86 5.22 13.99
N GLU A 109 -61.66 4.49 15.08
CA GLU A 109 -60.34 4.22 15.64
C GLU A 109 -59.52 3.27 14.74
N ALA A 110 -60.15 2.25 14.16
CA ALA A 110 -59.53 1.36 13.18
C ALA A 110 -59.13 2.11 11.90
N ALA A 111 -59.95 3.05 11.43
CA ALA A 111 -59.63 3.89 10.27
C ALA A 111 -58.41 4.80 10.54
N LYS A 112 -58.33 5.42 11.74
CA LYS A 112 -57.16 6.22 12.14
C LYS A 112 -55.88 5.39 12.27
N LYS A 113 -55.97 4.16 12.81
CA LYS A 113 -54.83 3.24 12.89
C LYS A 113 -54.37 2.79 11.49
N ALA A 114 -55.29 2.56 10.55
CA ALA A 114 -54.95 2.23 9.17
C ALA A 114 -54.26 3.40 8.42
N GLU A 115 -54.71 4.63 8.66
CA GLU A 115 -54.08 5.82 8.08
C GLU A 115 -52.68 6.08 8.68
N ALA A 116 -52.52 5.89 9.99
CA ALA A 116 -51.22 5.95 10.66
C ALA A 116 -50.25 4.87 10.14
N ALA A 117 -50.73 3.64 9.93
CA ALA A 117 -49.93 2.56 9.36
C ALA A 117 -49.44 2.89 7.93
N LYS A 118 -50.29 3.48 7.08
CA LYS A 118 -49.89 3.93 5.74
C LYS A 118 -48.84 5.05 5.77
N LYS A 119 -48.95 6.00 6.72
CA LYS A 119 -47.93 7.06 6.89
C LYS A 119 -46.58 6.49 7.35
N VAL A 120 -46.58 5.50 8.24
CA VAL A 120 -45.34 4.80 8.66
C VAL A 120 -44.71 4.03 7.51
N GLU A 121 -45.51 3.35 6.68
CA GLU A 121 -45.00 2.62 5.52
C GLU A 121 -44.42 3.57 4.46
N ALA A 122 -45.07 4.71 4.21
CA ALA A 122 -44.56 5.75 3.33
C ALA A 122 -43.24 6.36 3.85
N ALA A 123 -43.14 6.61 5.16
CA ALA A 123 -41.91 7.10 5.79
C ALA A 123 -40.76 6.09 5.64
N LYS A 124 -41.02 4.79 5.85
CA LYS A 124 -40.02 3.73 5.64
C LYS A 124 -39.55 3.64 4.19
N LYS A 125 -40.45 3.78 3.21
CA LYS A 125 -40.09 3.81 1.78
C LYS A 125 -39.22 5.02 1.43
N ALA A 126 -39.54 6.19 1.98
CA ALA A 126 -38.73 7.40 1.79
C ALA A 126 -37.33 7.27 2.42
N GLU A 127 -37.22 6.67 3.60
CA GLU A 127 -35.92 6.41 4.24
C GLU A 127 -35.08 5.38 3.45
N ALA A 128 -35.72 4.33 2.93
CA ALA A 128 -35.08 3.34 2.07
C ALA A 128 -34.57 3.97 0.77
N ALA A 129 -35.34 4.87 0.15
CA ALA A 129 -34.93 5.60 -1.04
C ALA A 129 -33.69 6.48 -0.79
N LYS A 130 -33.66 7.22 0.33
CA LYS A 130 -32.49 8.03 0.73
C LYS A 130 -31.24 7.18 0.97
N LYS A 131 -31.38 6.01 1.62
CA LYS A 131 -30.27 5.08 1.83
C LYS A 131 -29.74 4.51 0.50
N ALA A 132 -30.63 4.21 -0.44
CA ALA A 132 -30.23 3.73 -1.77
C ALA A 132 -29.48 4.82 -2.58
N GLU A 133 -29.92 6.07 -2.49
CA GLU A 133 -29.23 7.20 -3.13
C GLU A 133 -27.85 7.46 -2.52
N ALA A 134 -27.75 7.44 -1.19
CA ALA A 134 -26.47 7.56 -0.49
C ALA A 134 -25.50 6.43 -0.84
N ALA A 135 -26.00 5.20 -1.00
CA ALA A 135 -25.19 4.05 -1.43
C ALA A 135 -24.63 4.25 -2.85
N LYS A 136 -25.45 4.75 -3.79
CA LYS A 136 -25.00 5.06 -5.16
C LYS A 136 -23.95 6.17 -5.20
N GLN A 137 -24.10 7.22 -4.38
CA GLN A 137 -23.10 8.27 -4.29
C GLN A 137 -21.78 7.76 -3.70
N ALA A 138 -21.84 6.90 -2.68
CA ALA A 138 -20.64 6.28 -2.10
C ALA A 138 -19.92 5.36 -3.11
N GLU A 139 -20.67 4.62 -3.93
CA GLU A 139 -20.10 3.80 -5.00
C GLU A 139 -19.45 4.65 -6.10
N ALA A 140 -20.10 5.72 -6.53
CA ALA A 140 -19.54 6.67 -7.50
C ALA A 140 -18.25 7.33 -6.97
N ALA A 141 -18.21 7.70 -5.69
CA ALA A 141 -17.01 8.25 -5.06
C ALA A 141 -15.85 7.24 -5.04
N ARG A 142 -16.13 5.96 -4.72
CA ARG A 142 -15.12 4.89 -4.76
C ARG A 142 -14.59 4.65 -6.17
N GLN A 143 -15.45 4.67 -7.19
CA GLN A 143 -15.02 4.53 -8.58
C GLN A 143 -14.14 5.69 -9.03
N ALA A 144 -14.48 6.93 -8.64
CA ALA A 144 -13.66 8.10 -8.94
C ALA A 144 -12.28 8.05 -8.25
N GLU A 145 -12.22 7.57 -7.01
CA GLU A 145 -10.96 7.38 -6.29
C GLU A 145 -10.09 6.28 -6.94
N ALA A 146 -10.71 5.15 -7.31
CA ALA A 146 -10.02 4.07 -8.01
C ALA A 146 -9.46 4.54 -9.37
N ALA A 147 -10.20 5.37 -10.12
CA ALA A 147 -9.73 5.95 -11.37
C ALA A 147 -8.50 6.85 -11.16
N LYS A 148 -8.51 7.71 -10.13
CA LYS A 148 -7.36 8.56 -9.78
C LYS A 148 -6.13 7.74 -9.39
N GLN A 149 -6.32 6.67 -8.62
CA GLN A 149 -5.22 5.77 -8.25
C GLN A 149 -4.64 5.06 -9.48
N ALA A 150 -5.48 4.61 -10.41
CA ALA A 150 -5.03 3.99 -11.65
C ALA A 150 -4.24 4.97 -12.54
N GLU A 151 -4.67 6.23 -12.61
CA GLU A 151 -3.95 7.27 -13.35
C GLU A 151 -2.59 7.57 -12.70
N ALA A 152 -2.54 7.73 -11.37
CA ALA A 152 -1.31 7.93 -10.63
C ALA A 152 -0.32 6.76 -10.81
N ALA A 153 -0.82 5.52 -10.84
CA ALA A 153 0.00 4.35 -11.11
C ALA A 153 0.62 4.37 -12.52
N LYS A 154 -0.16 4.76 -13.54
CA LYS A 154 0.35 4.92 -14.92
C LYS A 154 1.42 6.02 -15.01
N GLN A 155 1.21 7.15 -14.36
CA GLN A 155 2.20 8.24 -14.33
C GLN A 155 3.51 7.79 -13.64
N ALA A 156 3.41 7.05 -12.53
CA ALA A 156 4.58 6.52 -11.84
C ALA A 156 5.35 5.49 -12.69
N GLU A 157 4.65 4.66 -13.46
CA GLU A 157 5.28 3.73 -14.40
C GLU A 157 5.99 4.46 -15.55
N ALA A 158 5.33 5.46 -16.15
CA ALA A 158 5.93 6.29 -17.18
C ALA A 158 7.19 7.01 -16.70
N ALA A 159 7.17 7.54 -15.47
CA ALA A 159 8.34 8.19 -14.86
C ALA A 159 9.53 7.22 -14.71
N LYS A 160 9.27 5.98 -14.26
CA LYS A 160 10.31 4.94 -14.15
C LYS A 160 10.90 4.56 -15.51
N GLN A 161 10.06 4.44 -16.55
CA GLN A 161 10.53 4.15 -17.89
C GLN A 161 11.40 5.29 -18.45
N ALA A 162 11.02 6.54 -18.22
CA ALA A 162 11.81 7.71 -18.61
C ALA A 162 13.17 7.76 -17.88
N GLU A 163 13.20 7.44 -16.59
CA GLU A 163 14.44 7.37 -15.82
C GLU A 163 15.37 6.25 -16.34
N ALA A 164 14.82 5.06 -16.60
CA ALA A 164 15.57 3.94 -17.16
C ALA A 164 16.15 4.28 -18.54
N ALA A 165 15.39 4.98 -19.39
CA ALA A 165 15.87 5.44 -20.70
C ALA A 165 17.05 6.41 -20.58
N ARG A 166 16.97 7.38 -19.65
CA ARG A 166 18.08 8.32 -19.37
C ARG A 166 19.34 7.61 -18.88
N GLN A 167 19.19 6.62 -17.99
CA GLN A 167 20.33 5.83 -17.52
C GLN A 167 20.98 5.03 -18.64
N ALA A 168 20.18 4.43 -19.52
CA ALA A 168 20.69 3.70 -20.68
C ALA A 168 21.43 4.62 -21.67
N GLU A 169 20.93 5.83 -21.90
CA GLU A 169 21.61 6.82 -22.74
C GLU A 169 22.94 7.28 -22.13
N ALA A 170 22.95 7.57 -20.83
CA ALA A 170 24.18 7.94 -20.11
C ALA A 170 25.24 6.83 -20.17
N ALA A 171 24.82 5.56 -20.03
CA ALA A 171 25.73 4.42 -20.16
C ALA A 171 26.35 4.33 -21.56
N ARG A 172 25.55 4.52 -22.62
CA ARG A 172 26.05 4.54 -24.02
C ARG A 172 27.04 5.68 -24.26
N GLN A 173 26.77 6.87 -23.72
CA GLN A 173 27.70 8.00 -23.85
C GLN A 173 29.02 7.73 -23.13
N ALA A 174 28.98 7.13 -21.94
CA ALA A 174 30.18 6.75 -21.20
C ALA A 174 31.01 5.68 -21.94
N GLU A 175 30.34 4.71 -22.57
CA GLU A 175 31.02 3.70 -23.39
C GLU A 175 31.67 4.33 -24.63
N ALA A 176 30.97 5.21 -25.33
CA ALA A 176 31.51 5.93 -26.49
C ALA A 176 32.72 6.79 -26.11
N ALA A 177 32.69 7.46 -24.96
CA ALA A 177 33.82 8.24 -24.45
C ALA A 177 35.05 7.37 -24.18
N ARG A 178 34.87 6.19 -23.56
CA ARG A 178 35.97 5.23 -23.34
C ARG A 178 36.57 4.71 -24.65
N GLN A 179 35.72 4.42 -25.64
CA GLN A 179 36.20 3.99 -26.95
C GLN A 179 37.01 5.10 -27.66
N ALA A 180 36.56 6.35 -27.57
CA ALA A 180 37.29 7.49 -28.12
C ALA A 180 38.65 7.70 -27.43
N GLU A 181 38.71 7.54 -26.11
CA GLU A 181 39.97 7.62 -25.35
C GLU A 181 40.93 6.49 -25.73
N ALA A 182 40.43 5.25 -25.83
CA ALA A 182 41.23 4.11 -26.28
C ALA A 182 41.76 4.30 -27.71
N ALA A 183 40.94 4.87 -28.62
CA ALA A 183 41.36 5.18 -29.98
C ALA A 183 42.48 6.24 -30.01
N ARG A 184 42.39 7.29 -29.18
CA ARG A 184 43.45 8.30 -29.04
C ARG A 184 44.75 7.70 -28.51
N GLN A 185 44.66 6.83 -27.51
CA GLN A 185 45.84 6.15 -26.98
C GLN A 185 46.50 5.28 -28.05
N ALA A 186 45.72 4.50 -28.80
CA ALA A 186 46.23 3.66 -29.88
C ALA A 186 46.83 4.48 -31.04
N GLU A 187 46.34 5.70 -31.28
CA GLU A 187 46.95 6.62 -32.23
C GLU A 187 48.26 7.20 -31.71
N ALA A 188 48.32 7.62 -30.44
CA ALA A 188 49.54 8.10 -29.80
C ALA A 188 50.63 7.01 -29.79
N ASP A 189 50.27 5.76 -29.49
CA ASP A 189 51.19 4.63 -29.51
C ASP A 189 51.71 4.36 -30.94
N ARG A 190 50.85 4.47 -31.96
CA ARG A 190 51.27 4.37 -33.37
C ARG A 190 52.21 5.49 -33.77
N GLN A 191 51.96 6.73 -33.34
CA GLN A 191 52.84 7.86 -33.61
C GLN A 191 54.20 7.68 -32.91
N ALA A 192 54.21 7.20 -31.67
CA ALA A 192 55.44 6.90 -30.94
C ALA A 192 56.25 5.78 -31.60
N GLN A 193 55.60 4.73 -32.08
CA GLN A 193 56.25 3.65 -32.84
C GLN A 193 56.80 4.15 -34.17
N ALA A 194 56.04 4.97 -34.91
CA ALA A 194 56.50 5.56 -36.16
C ALA A 194 57.70 6.49 -35.94
N ALA A 195 57.69 7.29 -34.87
CA ALA A 195 58.82 8.12 -34.48
C ALA A 195 60.06 7.26 -34.14
N ALA A 196 59.90 6.21 -33.33
CA ALA A 196 60.99 5.30 -33.00
C ALA A 196 61.57 4.58 -34.23
N GLN A 197 60.72 4.17 -35.17
CA GLN A 197 61.16 3.60 -36.45
C GLN A 197 61.91 4.62 -37.31
N SER A 198 61.48 5.88 -37.33
CA SER A 198 62.17 6.94 -38.05
C SER A 198 63.55 7.24 -37.45
N GLU A 199 63.66 7.28 -36.12
CA GLU A 199 64.94 7.42 -35.43
C GLU A 199 65.86 6.23 -35.73
N GLN A 200 65.34 4.99 -35.70
CA GLN A 200 66.12 3.81 -36.07
C GLN A 200 66.62 3.89 -37.51
N ASN A 201 65.77 4.30 -38.47
CA ASN A 201 66.18 4.49 -39.85
C ASN A 201 67.26 5.57 -39.99
N LEU A 202 67.18 6.68 -39.23
CA LEU A 202 68.21 7.72 -39.19
C LEU A 202 69.52 7.21 -38.57
N THR A 203 69.46 6.38 -37.52
CA THR A 203 70.66 5.74 -36.95
C THR A 203 71.33 4.79 -37.94
N ASN A 204 70.54 3.97 -38.64
CA ASN A 204 71.03 3.06 -39.66
C ASN A 204 71.65 3.79 -40.85
N ALA A 205 71.08 4.92 -41.27
CA ALA A 205 71.60 5.73 -42.37
C ALA A 205 72.87 6.51 -42.00
N SER A 206 73.00 6.96 -40.76
CA SER A 206 74.13 7.77 -40.29
C SER A 206 75.33 6.93 -39.80
N GLY A 207 75.12 5.63 -39.52
CA GLY A 207 76.16 4.71 -39.07
C GLY A 207 76.59 4.88 -37.60
N TYR A 208 75.90 5.73 -36.84
CA TYR A 208 76.13 5.89 -35.40
C TYR A 208 75.33 4.86 -34.61
N THR A 209 75.92 4.34 -33.53
CA THR A 209 75.28 3.35 -32.65
C THR A 209 75.22 3.88 -31.22
N ARG A 210 74.14 3.56 -30.48
CA ARG A 210 73.95 3.95 -29.08
C ARG A 210 74.14 2.73 -28.19
N ASP A 211 75.01 2.82 -27.19
CA ASP A 211 75.22 1.73 -26.22
C ASP A 211 74.14 1.69 -25.12
N ALA A 212 74.12 0.62 -24.32
CA ALA A 212 73.18 0.46 -23.21
C ALA A 212 73.31 1.52 -22.10
N ARG A 213 74.40 2.30 -22.10
CA ARG A 213 74.61 3.44 -21.19
C ARG A 213 74.19 4.76 -21.83
N GLY A 214 73.59 4.72 -23.02
CA GLY A 214 73.10 5.88 -23.76
C GLY A 214 74.18 6.65 -24.52
N ARG A 215 75.44 6.17 -24.57
CA ARG A 215 76.53 6.86 -25.27
C ARG A 215 76.56 6.51 -26.74
N TRP A 216 76.78 7.52 -27.57
CA TRP A 216 76.88 7.40 -29.01
C TRP A 216 78.30 7.03 -29.44
N HIS A 217 78.40 6.12 -30.41
CA HIS A 217 79.64 5.64 -31.03
C HIS A 217 79.59 5.90 -32.53
N ARG A 218 80.73 6.31 -33.07
CA ARG A 218 81.00 6.44 -34.51
C ARG A 218 81.17 5.05 -35.15
N PRO A 219 81.12 4.95 -36.49
CA PRO A 219 81.43 3.70 -37.21
C PRO A 219 82.83 3.13 -36.91
N ASN A 220 83.78 3.97 -36.50
CA ASN A 220 85.14 3.57 -36.13
C ASN A 220 85.29 3.11 -34.66
N GLY A 221 84.19 3.03 -33.89
CA GLY A 221 84.17 2.57 -32.50
C GLY A 221 84.56 3.63 -31.44
N GLN A 222 84.85 4.87 -31.84
CA GLN A 222 85.08 5.97 -30.89
C GLN A 222 83.79 6.67 -30.49
N TYR A 223 83.79 7.35 -29.34
CA TYR A 223 82.64 8.14 -28.90
C TYR A 223 82.35 9.30 -29.87
N ALA A 224 81.07 9.51 -30.15
CA ALA A 224 80.59 10.66 -30.90
C ALA A 224 80.30 11.83 -29.94
N SER A 225 80.59 13.04 -30.40
CA SER A 225 80.32 14.25 -29.63
C SER A 225 78.87 14.72 -29.78
N LYS A 226 78.40 15.55 -28.84
CA LYS A 226 77.03 16.11 -28.87
C LYS A 226 76.72 16.89 -30.13
N ASN A 227 77.69 17.64 -30.64
CA ASN A 227 77.53 18.44 -31.84
C ASN A 227 77.40 17.57 -33.10
N GLU A 228 78.11 16.43 -33.16
CA GLU A 228 78.05 15.53 -34.32
C GLU A 228 76.74 14.76 -34.40
N ILE A 229 76.23 14.29 -33.25
CA ILE A 229 74.93 13.61 -33.18
C ILE A 229 73.79 14.57 -33.51
N ALA A 230 73.84 15.81 -33.00
CA ALA A 230 72.88 16.85 -33.36
C ALA A 230 72.95 17.19 -34.86
N ALA A 231 74.15 17.26 -35.45
CA ALA A 231 74.33 17.49 -36.89
C ALA A 231 73.79 16.33 -37.75
N ALA A 232 73.82 15.09 -37.23
CA ALA A 232 73.21 13.92 -37.86
C ALA A 232 71.68 13.84 -37.69
N GLY A 233 71.06 14.83 -37.01
CA GLY A 233 69.63 14.84 -36.75
C GLY A 233 69.17 13.79 -35.72
N LEU A 234 70.11 13.23 -34.96
CA LEU A 234 69.86 12.25 -33.92
C LEU A 234 69.64 12.94 -32.58
N THR A 235 68.78 12.35 -31.76
CA THR A 235 68.55 12.81 -30.39
C THR A 235 69.75 12.47 -29.52
N TRP A 236 70.22 13.40 -28.68
CA TRP A 236 71.36 13.19 -27.79
C TRP A 236 70.98 12.34 -26.57
#